data_AF-A0A7N0T361-F1
#
_entry.id   AF-A0A7N0T361-F1
#
_cell.length_a   1.000
_cell.length_b   1.000
_cell.length_c   1.000
_cell.angle_alpha   90.00
_cell.angle_beta   90.00
_cell.angle_gamma   90.00
#
_symmetry.space_group_name_H-M   'P 1'
#
loop_
_entity.id
_entity.type
_entity.pdbx_description
1 polymer ?
#
loop_
_entity_poly.entity_id
_entity_poly.type
_entity_poly.pdbx_seq_one_letter_code
_entity_poly.pdbx_strand_id
1 'polypeptide(L)'
;MPSSPIKTIMVIIMENRSFDHMSGWIKSLNPEINGVDGAEYQHINASDPSSQKFFMNNQSIYIDSNPGHSFQAIREQIFGSEDTSADLAPMNGFAQQSLSMRLHRVSIVVSFRFSN
;
A
#
# COMPACT_ATOMS: atom_id res chain seq x y z
N MET A 1 -32.73 19.62 18.73
CA MET A 1 -31.58 18.96 18.09
C MET A 1 -30.31 19.65 18.57
N PRO A 2 -29.27 18.95 19.04
CA PRO A 2 -28.04 19.62 19.42
C PRO A 2 -27.37 20.19 18.16
N SER A 3 -27.04 21.48 18.17
CA SER A 3 -26.21 22.07 17.11
C SER A 3 -24.76 21.64 17.33
N SER A 4 -24.14 21.00 16.35
CA SER A 4 -22.70 20.75 16.38
C SER A 4 -21.94 22.08 16.55
N PRO A 5 -20.94 22.18 17.43
CA PRO A 5 -20.16 23.41 17.62
C PRO A 5 -19.24 23.71 16.42
N ILE A 6 -19.02 22.74 15.51
CA ILE A 6 -18.18 22.92 14.33
C ILE A 6 -18.92 23.77 13.30
N LYS A 7 -18.40 24.97 13.01
CA LYS A 7 -18.98 25.92 12.05
C LYS A 7 -18.36 25.83 10.65
N THR A 8 -17.19 25.22 10.52
CA THR A 8 -16.42 25.17 9.28
C THR A 8 -15.63 23.88 9.21
N ILE A 9 -15.65 23.24 8.05
CA ILE A 9 -14.88 22.04 7.74
C ILE A 9 -13.96 22.38 6.58
N MET A 10 -12.66 22.15 6.77
CA MET A 10 -11.67 22.19 5.70
C MET A 10 -11.25 20.76 5.41
N VAL A 11 -11.41 20.33 4.16
CA VAL A 11 -11.00 19.00 3.71
C VAL A 11 -9.71 19.13 2.92
N ILE A 12 -8.64 18.51 3.42
CA ILE A 12 -7.37 18.40 2.71
C ILE A 12 -7.34 17.02 2.05
N ILE A 13 -7.27 17.00 0.73
CA ILE A 13 -7.13 15.78 -0.07
C ILE A 13 -5.65 15.66 -0.43
N MET A 14 -5.02 14.59 0.03
CA MET A 14 -3.65 14.24 -0.33
C MET A 14 -3.67 13.28 -1.51
N GLU A 15 -2.70 13.44 -2.42
CA GLU A 15 -2.54 12.57 -3.58
C GLU A 15 -1.25 11.74 -3.46
N ASN A 16 -1.21 10.61 -4.17
CA ASN A 16 0.00 9.81 -4.45
C ASN A 16 0.77 9.29 -3.23
N ARG A 17 0.14 9.19 -2.05
CA ARG A 17 0.71 8.51 -0.88
C ARG A 17 -0.33 7.69 -0.13
N SER A 18 0.02 6.46 0.20
CA SER A 18 -0.73 5.58 1.10
C SER A 18 -0.55 6.00 2.56
N PHE A 19 -1.48 5.57 3.41
CA PHE A 19 -1.38 5.73 4.86
C PHE A 19 -0.11 5.06 5.41
N ASP A 20 0.17 3.82 4.98
CA ASP A 20 1.30 3.04 5.47
C ASP A 20 2.65 3.72 5.18
N HIS A 21 2.76 4.46 4.08
CA HIS A 21 3.95 5.25 3.75
C HIS A 21 4.10 6.51 4.62
N MET A 22 3.00 7.23 4.86
CA MET A 22 3.05 8.52 5.58
C MET A 22 3.12 8.35 7.08
N SER A 23 2.35 7.40 7.60
CA SER A 23 1.98 7.33 9.01
C SER A 23 1.93 5.89 9.54
N GLY A 24 2.15 4.86 8.70
CA GLY A 24 2.09 3.47 9.14
C GLY A 24 3.05 3.14 10.28
N TRP A 25 4.25 3.72 10.25
CA TRP A 25 5.29 3.51 11.27
C TRP A 25 4.95 4.13 12.64
N ILE A 26 3.92 4.98 12.72
CA ILE A 26 3.43 5.53 14.00
C ILE A 26 2.88 4.41 14.91
N LYS A 27 2.57 3.22 14.36
CA LYS A 27 2.25 2.01 15.12
C LYS A 27 3.27 1.71 16.24
N SER A 28 4.55 2.01 16.02
CA SER A 28 5.61 1.87 17.03
C SER A 28 5.41 2.76 18.27
N LEU A 29 4.71 3.88 18.12
CA LEU A 29 4.39 4.84 19.19
C LEU A 29 2.97 4.64 19.73
N ASN A 30 2.02 4.29 18.87
CA ASN A 30 0.64 3.99 19.23
C ASN A 30 0.21 2.65 18.58
N PRO A 31 0.24 1.53 19.34
CA PRO A 31 -0.14 0.21 18.83
C PRO A 31 -1.59 0.07 18.37
N GLU A 32 -2.49 1.01 18.72
CA GLU A 32 -3.88 1.00 18.26
C GLU A 32 -4.01 1.37 16.77
N ILE A 33 -2.95 1.95 16.18
CA ILE A 33 -2.91 2.27 14.76
C ILE A 33 -2.72 0.99 13.95
N ASN A 34 -3.61 0.76 12.98
CA ASN A 34 -3.46 -0.27 11.96
C ASN A 34 -2.40 0.16 10.92
N GLY A 35 -1.14 0.15 11.34
CA GLY A 35 0.02 0.50 10.54
C GLY A 35 1.00 -0.66 10.38
N VAL A 36 2.26 -0.32 10.11
CA VAL A 36 3.33 -1.28 9.77
C VAL A 36 4.42 -1.29 10.83
N ASP A 37 5.04 -2.46 11.04
CA ASP A 37 6.17 -2.64 11.97
C ASP A 37 7.39 -3.31 11.31
N GLY A 38 7.30 -3.65 10.03
CA GLY A 38 8.39 -4.24 9.25
C GLY A 38 8.33 -5.77 9.20
N ALA A 39 7.38 -6.40 9.89
CA ALA A 39 7.05 -7.81 9.68
C ALA A 39 6.27 -8.04 8.38
N GLU A 40 5.64 -6.99 7.84
CA GLU A 40 4.88 -7.05 6.61
C GLU A 40 5.81 -7.27 5.40
N TYR A 41 5.40 -8.16 4.50
CA TYR A 41 6.16 -8.47 3.30
C TYR A 41 5.24 -8.71 2.10
N GLN A 42 5.84 -8.59 0.92
CA GLN A 42 5.26 -8.96 -0.36
C GLN A 42 6.09 -10.02 -1.06
N HIS A 43 5.46 -10.88 -1.83
CA HIS A 43 6.16 -11.78 -2.72
C HIS A 43 6.43 -11.06 -4.05
N ILE A 44 7.61 -11.29 -4.65
CA ILE A 44 7.92 -10.79 -6.00
C ILE A 44 6.98 -11.39 -7.04
N ASN A 45 6.52 -12.63 -6.82
CA ASN A 45 5.45 -13.26 -7.58
C ASN A 45 4.35 -13.66 -6.61
N ALA A 46 3.21 -12.98 -6.69
CA ALA A 46 2.09 -13.15 -5.76
C ALA A 46 1.47 -14.56 -5.83
N SER A 47 1.60 -15.25 -6.96
CA SER A 47 1.09 -16.61 -7.17
C SER A 47 2.07 -17.71 -6.73
N ASP A 48 3.32 -17.36 -6.41
CA ASP A 48 4.36 -18.30 -6.00
C ASP A 48 4.81 -18.02 -4.55
N PRO A 49 4.34 -18.83 -3.57
CA PRO A 49 4.73 -18.71 -2.17
C PRO A 49 6.22 -18.96 -1.90
N SER A 50 6.94 -19.59 -2.84
CA SER A 50 8.39 -19.81 -2.75
C SER A 50 9.20 -18.64 -3.30
N SER A 51 8.55 -17.68 -3.96
CA SER A 51 9.22 -16.52 -4.53
C SER A 51 9.83 -15.63 -3.44
N GLN A 52 10.85 -14.88 -3.84
CA GLN A 52 11.56 -13.97 -2.95
C GLN A 52 10.59 -13.01 -2.25
N LYS A 53 10.74 -12.90 -0.92
CA LYS A 53 10.02 -11.95 -0.09
C LYS A 53 10.73 -10.60 -0.09
N PHE A 54 9.92 -9.55 -0.11
CA PHE A 54 10.34 -8.17 0.08
C PHE A 54 9.66 -7.61 1.33
N PHE A 55 10.44 -7.34 2.37
CA PHE A 55 9.92 -6.81 3.63
C PHE A 55 9.79 -5.29 3.59
N MET A 56 8.73 -4.78 4.22
CA MET A 56 8.56 -3.35 4.42
C MET A 56 9.67 -2.80 5.33
N ASN A 57 10.16 -1.61 5.01
CA ASN A 57 11.11 -0.88 5.84
C ASN A 57 10.83 0.63 5.78
N ASN A 58 11.41 1.36 6.73
CA ASN A 58 11.22 2.81 6.87
C ASN A 58 12.21 3.64 6.02
N GLN A 59 12.88 3.02 5.05
CA GLN A 59 13.92 3.64 4.22
C GLN A 59 13.42 3.95 2.79
N SER A 60 12.10 3.93 2.57
CA SER A 60 11.50 4.31 1.30
C SER A 60 11.83 5.77 0.97
N ILE A 61 12.53 5.98 -0.13
CA ILE A 61 12.81 7.33 -0.65
C ILE A 61 11.68 7.75 -1.60
N TYR A 62 11.37 9.06 -1.62
CA TYR A 62 10.43 9.62 -2.58
C TYR A 62 11.02 9.47 -3.99
N ILE A 63 10.33 8.71 -4.84
CA ILE A 63 10.53 8.71 -6.28
C ILE A 63 9.16 9.02 -6.87
N ASP A 64 9.12 9.88 -7.88
CA ASP A 64 7.96 10.07 -8.76
C ASP A 64 7.74 8.79 -9.59
N SER A 65 7.42 7.72 -8.86
CA SER A 65 7.01 6.44 -9.40
C SER A 65 5.53 6.67 -9.65
N ASN A 66 5.17 6.90 -10.90
CA ASN A 66 3.79 6.95 -11.34
C ASN A 66 3.36 5.49 -11.50
N PRO A 67 2.80 4.81 -10.46
CA PRO A 67 2.43 3.41 -10.59
C PRO A 67 1.35 3.27 -11.66
N GLY A 68 1.06 2.03 -12.05
CA GLY A 68 0.04 1.79 -13.07
C GLY A 68 -1.30 2.28 -12.54
N HIS A 69 -1.87 3.32 -13.16
CA HIS A 69 -3.17 3.88 -12.79
C HIS A 69 -4.33 3.26 -13.59
N SER A 70 -4.08 2.19 -14.35
CA SER A 70 -5.16 1.47 -15.02
C SER A 70 -5.92 0.61 -14.01
N PHE A 71 -7.20 0.37 -14.28
CA PHE A 71 -8.00 -0.58 -13.49
C PHE A 71 -7.33 -1.96 -13.39
N GLN A 72 -6.64 -2.38 -14.45
CA GLN A 72 -5.91 -3.64 -14.48
C GLN A 72 -4.74 -3.63 -13.48
N ALA A 73 -3.93 -2.57 -13.47
CA ALA A 73 -2.82 -2.44 -12.53
C ALA A 73 -3.29 -2.37 -11.08
N ILE A 74 -4.42 -1.71 -10.81
CA ILE A 74 -5.02 -1.65 -9.48
C ILE A 74 -5.50 -3.05 -9.04
N ARG A 75 -6.14 -3.82 -9.94
CA ARG A 75 -6.54 -5.21 -9.65
C ARG A 75 -5.33 -6.07 -9.35
N GLU A 76 -4.28 -5.96 -10.15
CA GLU A 76 -3.05 -6.69 -9.91
C GLU A 76 -2.43 -6.33 -8.57
N GLN A 77 -2.38 -5.04 -8.19
CA GLN A 77 -1.88 -4.63 -6.88
C GLN A 77 -2.69 -5.22 -5.70
N ILE A 78 -4.02 -5.16 -5.80
CA ILE A 78 -4.96 -5.56 -4.74
C ILE A 78 -5.07 -7.10 -4.63
N PHE A 79 -5.06 -7.83 -5.75
CA PHE A 79 -5.33 -9.27 -5.78
C PHE A 79 -4.14 -10.13 -6.20
N GLY A 80 -3.04 -9.53 -6.66
CA GLY A 80 -1.89 -10.25 -7.22
C GLY A 80 -2.17 -10.94 -8.56
N SER A 81 -3.39 -10.79 -9.10
CA SER A 81 -3.87 -11.45 -10.31
C SER A 81 -5.09 -10.71 -10.91
N GLU A 82 -5.58 -11.19 -12.06
CA GLU A 82 -6.84 -10.73 -12.66
C GLU A 82 -8.08 -11.31 -11.95
N ASP A 83 -7.91 -12.34 -11.12
CA ASP A 83 -8.98 -12.92 -10.33
C ASP A 83 -9.28 -12.03 -9.12
N THR A 84 -10.51 -11.51 -9.08
CA THR A 84 -11.00 -10.59 -8.04
C THR A 84 -12.06 -11.23 -7.14
N SER A 85 -12.19 -12.56 -7.19
CA SER A 85 -13.22 -13.31 -6.47
C SER A 85 -12.98 -13.48 -4.96
N ALA A 86 -11.77 -13.18 -4.48
CA ALA A 86 -11.43 -13.32 -3.07
C ALA A 86 -12.27 -12.38 -2.18
N ASP A 87 -13.01 -12.95 -1.24
CA ASP A 87 -13.67 -12.21 -0.17
C ASP A 87 -12.60 -11.82 0.87
N LEU A 88 -12.31 -10.53 0.94
CA LEU A 88 -11.05 -9.91 1.39
C LEU A 88 -9.91 -10.02 0.36
N ALA A 89 -9.59 -8.87 -0.22
CA ALA A 89 -8.45 -8.72 -1.10
C ALA A 89 -7.13 -9.10 -0.38
N PRO A 90 -6.29 -9.96 -0.97
CA PRO A 90 -5.00 -10.35 -0.41
C PRO A 90 -4.01 -9.19 -0.21
N MET A 91 -4.17 -8.10 -0.96
CA MET A 91 -3.28 -6.95 -0.99
C MET A 91 -1.82 -7.33 -1.28
N ASN A 92 -1.59 -8.35 -2.11
CA ASN A 92 -0.30 -9.02 -2.23
C ASN A 92 0.47 -8.77 -3.56
N GLY A 93 -0.03 -7.89 -4.42
CA GLY A 93 0.49 -7.72 -5.78
C GLY A 93 1.37 -6.48 -6.01
N PHE A 94 1.56 -5.63 -5.01
CA PHE A 94 2.29 -4.36 -5.17
C PHE A 94 3.74 -4.54 -5.61
N ALA A 95 4.44 -5.57 -5.10
CA ALA A 95 5.82 -5.85 -5.51
C ALA A 95 5.89 -6.41 -6.95
N GLN A 96 5.00 -7.33 -7.30
CA GLN A 96 4.90 -7.92 -8.64
C GLN A 96 4.62 -6.83 -9.69
N GLN A 97 3.62 -5.99 -9.43
CA GLN A 97 3.20 -4.92 -10.34
C GLN A 97 4.29 -3.84 -10.48
N SER A 98 5.03 -3.54 -9.41
CA SER A 98 6.19 -2.64 -9.49
C SER A 98 7.27 -3.13 -10.45
N LEU A 99 7.57 -4.42 -10.38
CA LEU A 99 8.60 -5.05 -11.21
C LEU A 99 8.19 -5.10 -12.69
N SER A 100 6.91 -5.35 -12.97
CA SER A 100 6.39 -5.36 -14.35
C SER A 100 6.49 -3.98 -15.02
N MET A 101 6.48 -2.90 -14.23
CA MET A 101 6.63 -1.51 -14.71
C MET A 101 8.08 -1.05 -14.94
N ARG A 102 9.09 -1.94 -14.87
CA ARG A 102 10.52 -1.58 -15.01
C ARG A 102 11.04 -0.60 -13.95
N LEU A 103 10.33 -0.41 -12.83
CA LEU A 103 10.87 0.27 -11.66
C LEU A 103 11.91 -0.66 -11.02
N HIS A 104 13.21 -0.40 -11.26
CA HIS A 104 14.33 -1.21 -10.76
C HIS A 104 14.51 -1.16 -9.22
N ARG A 105 13.53 -0.62 -8.48
CA ARG A 105 13.59 -0.38 -7.04
C ARG A 105 12.30 -0.80 -6.35
N VAL A 106 12.14 -2.12 -6.18
CA VAL A 106 11.02 -2.77 -5.46
C VAL A 106 10.81 -2.18 -4.06
N SER A 107 11.90 -1.75 -3.41
CA SER A 107 11.89 -1.15 -2.07
C SER A 107 10.99 0.06 -1.87
N ILE A 108 10.56 0.68 -2.96
CA ILE A 108 9.89 1.98 -2.93
C ILE A 108 8.40 1.82 -3.17
N VAL A 109 7.97 0.79 -3.90
CA VAL A 109 6.56 0.61 -4.30
C VAL A 109 5.77 -0.21 -3.28
N VAL A 110 6.44 -1.04 -2.47
CA VAL A 110 5.77 -1.81 -1.39
C VAL A 110 5.18 -0.91 -0.31
N SER A 111 5.47 0.39 -0.32
CA SER A 111 4.84 1.38 0.55
C SER A 111 3.35 1.62 0.24
N PHE A 112 2.81 1.22 -0.92
CA PHE A 112 1.37 1.32 -1.19
C PHE A 112 0.66 0.08 -0.64
N ARG A 113 0.02 0.20 0.52
CA ARG A 113 -1.02 -0.73 0.95
C ARG A 113 -2.22 0.12 1.35
N PHE A 114 -3.40 -0.27 0.85
CA PHE A 114 -4.65 0.25 1.37
C PHE A 114 -5.00 -0.59 2.61
N SER A 115 -5.02 0.05 3.77
CA SER A 115 -5.44 -0.59 5.01
C SER A 115 -6.94 -0.87 4.92
N ASN A 116 -7.36 -2.13 5.11
CA ASN A 116 -8.75 -2.49 5.36
C ASN A 116 -9.13 -2.17 6.81
#